data_AF-A0A6A0B854-F1
#
_entry.id   AF-A0A6A0B854-F1
#
_cell.length_a   1.000
_cell.length_b   1.000
_cell.length_c   1.000
_cell.angle_alpha   90.00
_cell.angle_beta   90.00
_cell.angle_gamma   90.00
#
_symmetry.space_group_name_H-M   'P 1'
#
loop_
_entity.id
_entity.type
_entity.pdbx_description
1 polymer ?
#
loop_
_entity_poly.entity_id
_entity_poly.type
_entity_poly.pdbx_seq_one_letter_code
_entity_poly.pdbx_strand_id
1 'polypeptide(L)' 'MKITYHNGANAAETKTFKDVAEFIMLQLREIPAIQDHYEVDEVSIDGKKVEFKGTIGDLFDFYNH' A
#
# COMPACT_ATOMS: atom_id res chain seq x y z
N MET A 1 0.50 9.67 -1.74
CA MET A 1 0.61 8.53 -0.79
C MET A 1 1.90 7.76 -1.05
N LYS A 2 2.65 7.37 -0.03
CA LYS A 2 3.85 6.54 -0.15
C LYS A 2 3.71 5.33 0.78
N ILE A 3 4.00 4.15 0.24
CA ILE A 3 3.92 2.87 0.95
C ILE A 3 5.28 2.20 0.89
N THR A 4 5.81 1.81 2.04
CA THR A 4 6.95 0.91 2.18
C THR A 4 6.40 -0.46 2.61
N TYR A 5 6.82 -1.52 1.93
CA TYR A 5 6.37 -2.89 2.16
C TYR A 5 7.52 -3.86 1.94
N HIS A 6 7.42 -5.07 2.49
CA HIS A 6 8.36 -6.15 2.15
C HIS A 6 7.73 -7.14 1.16
N ASN A 7 8.45 -7.41 0.07
CA ASN A 7 8.00 -8.28 -1.01
C ASN A 7 8.19 -9.78 -0.68
N GLY A 8 7.85 -10.68 -1.62
CA GLY A 8 7.98 -12.13 -1.43
C GLY A 8 9.42 -12.64 -1.26
N ALA A 9 10.43 -11.81 -1.53
CA ALA A 9 11.84 -12.08 -1.23
C ALA A 9 12.30 -11.47 0.12
N ASN A 10 11.35 -10.96 0.91
CA ASN A 10 11.56 -10.24 2.17
C ASN A 10 12.44 -8.98 1.99
N ALA A 11 12.44 -8.39 0.80
CA ALA A 11 13.13 -7.15 0.51
C ALA A 11 12.17 -5.97 0.65
N ALA A 12 12.63 -4.91 1.32
CA ALA A 12 11.88 -3.67 1.44
C ALA A 12 11.81 -2.94 0.09
N GLU A 13 10.60 -2.60 -0.31
CA GLU A 13 10.30 -1.80 -1.49
C GLU A 13 9.50 -0.57 -1.10
N THR A 14 9.51 0.44 -1.97
CA THR A 14 8.74 1.66 -1.77
C THR A 14 8.01 2.01 -3.06
N LYS A 15 6.71 2.27 -2.94
CA LYS A 15 5.89 2.74 -4.05
C LYS A 15 5.18 4.03 -3.69
N THR A 16 5.18 4.97 -4.62
CA THR A 16 4.51 6.26 -4.48
C THR A 16 3.32 6.31 -5.42
N PHE A 17 2.22 6.81 -4.89
CA PHE A 17 0.97 7.10 -5.57
C PHE A 17 0.69 8.59 -5.38
N LYS A 18 0.01 9.21 -6.34
CA LYS A 18 -0.48 10.59 -6.27
C LYS A 18 -1.28 10.80 -4.99
N ASP A 19 -2.29 9.96 -4.75
CA ASP A 19 -3.20 10.02 -3.60
C ASP A 19 -3.73 8.61 -3.27
N VAL A 20 -4.62 8.53 -2.27
CA VAL A 20 -5.27 7.26 -1.87
C VAL A 20 -6.17 6.72 -2.98
N ALA A 21 -6.83 7.59 -3.74
CA ALA A 21 -7.73 7.18 -4.81
C ALA A 21 -6.97 6.49 -5.96
N GLU A 22 -5.78 6.98 -6.32
CA GLU A 22 -4.92 6.28 -7.28
C GLU A 22 -4.48 4.92 -6.76
N PHE A 23 -4.10 4.81 -5.48
CA PHE A 23 -3.77 3.51 -4.89
C PHE A 23 -4.93 2.52 -5.02
N ILE A 24 -6.15 2.89 -4.63
CA ILE A 24 -7.35 2.05 -4.75
C ILE A 24 -7.60 1.66 -6.21
N MET A 25 -7.58 2.63 -7.13
CA MET A 25 -7.79 2.39 -8.56
C MET A 25 -6.78 1.40 -9.13
N LEU A 26 -5.51 1.50 -8.73
CA LEU A 26 -4.44 0.63 -9.20
C LEU A 26 -4.48 -0.77 -8.57
N GLN A 27 -4.98 -0.90 -7.33
CA GLN A 27 -5.18 -2.21 -6.69
C GLN A 27 -6.37 -2.99 -7.27
N LEU A 28 -7.37 -2.31 -7.82
CA LEU A 28 -8.53 -2.95 -8.48
C LEU A 28 -8.23 -3.56 -9.86
N ARG A 29 -6.99 -3.50 -10.36
CA ARG A 29 -6.61 -4.03 -11.68
C ARG A 29 -6.47 -5.55 -11.64
N GLU A 30 -6.60 -6.19 -12.81
CA GLU A 30 -6.32 -7.64 -12.98
C GLU A 30 -4.95 -8.04 -12.45
N ILE A 31 -3.95 -7.17 -12.66
CA ILE A 31 -2.66 -7.23 -11.99
C ILE A 31 -2.57 -6.01 -11.06
N PRO A 32 -2.66 -6.18 -9.74
CA PRO A 32 -2.63 -5.07 -8.81
C PRO A 32 -1.25 -4.40 -8.82
N ALA A 33 -1.20 -3.13 -8.41
CA ALA A 33 0.05 -2.40 -8.31
C ALA A 33 1.02 -3.00 -7.27
N ILE A 34 0.51 -3.60 -6.20
CA ILE A 34 1.27 -4.30 -5.17
C ILE A 34 0.50 -5.58 -4.81
N GLN A 35 1.21 -6.69 -4.54
CA GLN A 35 0.56 -7.94 -4.15
C GLN A 35 -0.06 -7.81 -2.75
N ASP A 36 -1.31 -8.26 -2.60
CA ASP A 36 -2.10 -8.01 -1.39
C ASP A 36 -1.51 -8.62 -0.12
N HIS A 37 -0.81 -9.76 -0.25
CA HIS A 37 -0.21 -10.47 0.88
C HIS A 37 1.13 -9.89 1.35
N TYR A 38 1.65 -8.85 0.69
CA TYR A 38 2.84 -8.16 1.18
C TYR A 38 2.49 -7.33 2.41
N GLU A 39 3.35 -7.37 3.42
CA GLU A 39 3.16 -6.64 4.67
C GLU A 39 3.62 -5.20 4.52
N VAL A 40 2.89 -4.30 5.17
CA VAL A 40 3.17 -2.87 5.16
C VAL A 40 4.08 -2.51 6.31
N ASP A 41 5.24 -1.93 5.99
CA ASP A 41 6.19 -1.41 6.97
C ASP A 41 5.85 0.05 7.35
N GLU A 42 5.45 0.86 6.37
CA GLU A 42 5.11 2.27 6.58
C GLU A 42 4.15 2.80 5.52
N VAL A 43 3.20 3.64 5.94
CA VAL A 43 2.36 4.44 5.05
C VAL A 43 2.50 5.91 5.40
N SER A 44 2.61 6.76 4.38
CA SER A 44 2.48 8.21 4.55
C SER A 44 1.55 8.83 3.52
N ILE A 45 0.77 9.80 3.97
CA ILE A 45 -0.16 10.61 3.17
C ILE A 45 0.22 12.07 3.39
N ASP A 46 0.44 12.81 2.31
CA ASP A 46 0.86 14.21 2.35
C ASP A 46 2.07 14.47 3.27
N GLY A 47 3.03 13.53 3.25
CA GLY A 47 4.25 13.58 4.07
C GLY A 47 4.05 13.24 5.55
N LYS A 48 2.81 12.93 5.99
CA LYS A 48 2.50 12.51 7.36
C LYS A 48 2.41 11.00 7.44
N LYS A 49 3.11 10.41 8.41
CA LYS A 49 3.01 8.98 8.70
C LYS A 49 1.63 8.65 9.24
N VAL A 50 1.05 7.56 8.75
CA VAL A 50 -0.21 6.99 9.22
C VAL A 50 0.11 5.79 10.10
N GLU A 51 -0.51 5.69 11.27
CA GLU A 51 -0.44 4.47 12.07
C GLU A 51 -1.27 3.39 11.39
N PHE A 52 -0.58 2.36 10.91
CA PHE A 52 -1.18 1.22 10.23
C PHE A 52 -0.36 -0.03 10.53
N LYS A 53 -1.04 -1.17 10.63
CA LYS A 53 -0.42 -2.49 10.75
C LYS A 53 -1.26 -3.51 10.00
N GLY A 54 -0.63 -4.24 9.10
CA GLY A 54 -1.26 -5.28 8.29
C GLY A 54 -0.63 -5.37 6.92
N THR A 55 -1.32 -6.07 6.04
CA THR A 55 -0.92 -6.31 4.66
C THR A 55 -1.40 -5.19 3.72
N ILE A 56 -0.97 -5.25 2.47
CA ILE A 56 -1.46 -4.37 1.40
C ILE A 56 -2.96 -4.58 1.16
N GLY A 57 -3.47 -5.81 1.29
CA GLY A 57 -4.90 -6.11 1.25
C GLY A 57 -5.67 -5.42 2.37
N ASP A 58 -5.17 -5.53 3.61
CA ASP A 58 -5.76 -4.84 4.76
C ASP A 58 -5.75 -3.31 4.58
N LEU A 59 -4.69 -2.77 3.95
CA LEU A 59 -4.56 -1.35 3.65
C LEU A 59 -5.55 -0.90 2.56
N PHE A 60 -5.78 -1.75 1.55
CA PHE A 60 -6.80 -1.51 0.54
C PHE A 60 -8.19 -1.46 1.18
N ASP A 61 -8.54 -2.46 1.98
CA ASP A 61 -9.83 -2.51 2.68
C ASP A 61 -10.01 -1.27 3.56
N PHE A 62 -8.99 -0.91 4.35
CA PHE A 62 -9.01 0.26 5.25
C PHE A 62 -9.42 1.56 4.56
N TYR A 63 -9.03 1.78 3.30
CA TYR A 63 -9.37 3.00 2.55
C TYR A 63 -10.57 2.85 1.60
N ASN A 64 -11.05 1.63 1.37
CA ASN A 64 -12.13 1.34 0.42
C ASN A 64 -13.49 1.10 1.13
N HIS A 65 -13.80 1.93 2.13
CA HIS A 65 -15.05 1.90 2.91
C HIS A 65 -15.92 3.13 2.66
#